data_AF-A0A932LFT9-F1
#
_entry.id   AF-A0A932LFT9-F1
#
_cell.length_a   1.000
_cell.length_b   1.000
_cell.length_c   1.000
_cell.angle_alpha   90.00
_cell.angle_beta   90.00
_cell.angle_gamma   90.00
#
_symmetry.space_group_name_H-M   'P 1'
#
loop_
_entity.id
_entity.type
_entity.pdbx_description
1 polymer ?
#
loop_
_entity_poly.entity_id
_entity_poly.type
_entity_poly.pdbx_seq_one_letter_code
_entity_poly.pdbx_strand_id
1 'polypeptide(L)'
;MITATANSLPLTHTVAPENEAALIDAVQQAHADSTPVYPIGGGTSLDYGLPPRQPGMGLSLTGFNRVIDYPARDMTITIEAGITMGRLAQTIAAEGQRLPIDVPSAEQATLGGVIATNFSGPRRYGMGTIRDYVIGIAAVDGRGTLFHGGGRVVKNVAGYDFCKLLTGSLGTLGVISQVTLKVRPRPEACALVACGFADVQRAEPLLAALVTSRTAPTAIELLTGPAWEQDTAFQHGPGFPVSLVVGFEGTALEVA
;
A
#
# COMPACT_ATOMS: atom_id res chain seq x y z
N MET A 1 16.76 15.57 -2.60
CA MET A 1 15.63 16.50 -2.35
C MET A 1 14.84 16.64 -3.64
N ILE A 2 13.78 15.83 -3.81
CA ILE A 2 12.82 16.03 -4.90
C ILE A 2 11.97 17.21 -4.47
N THR A 3 12.22 18.38 -5.08
CA THR A 3 11.32 19.53 -5.00
C THR A 3 9.99 19.13 -5.65
N ALA A 4 9.07 18.65 -4.83
CA ALA A 4 7.66 18.49 -5.17
C ALA A 4 7.07 19.89 -5.40
N THR A 5 7.13 20.37 -6.64
CA THR A 5 6.29 21.49 -7.07
C THR A 5 4.85 21.02 -7.05
N ALA A 6 4.03 21.68 -6.22
CA ALA A 6 2.59 21.52 -6.13
C ALA A 6 1.94 21.42 -7.52
N ASN A 7 1.03 20.45 -7.69
CA ASN A 7 -0.18 20.70 -8.44
C ASN A 7 -1.30 19.84 -7.85
N SER A 8 -1.93 20.47 -6.86
CA SER A 8 -3.22 20.15 -6.29
C SER A 8 -4.18 19.72 -7.39
N LEU A 9 -4.90 18.63 -7.14
CA LEU A 9 -6.16 18.36 -7.80
C LEU A 9 -6.93 19.69 -7.99
N PRO A 10 -7.63 19.92 -9.13
CA PRO A 10 -8.34 21.17 -9.39
C PRO A 10 -9.61 21.25 -8.53
N LEU A 11 -9.44 21.36 -7.22
CA LEU A 11 -10.53 21.31 -6.25
C LEU A 11 -11.24 22.65 -6.21
N THR A 12 -12.56 22.64 -6.43
CA THR A 12 -13.41 23.82 -6.18
C THR A 12 -13.74 23.94 -4.70
N HIS A 13 -13.88 22.79 -4.03
CA HIS A 13 -14.11 22.66 -2.60
C HIS A 13 -13.73 21.24 -2.14
N THR A 14 -13.71 21.00 -0.83
CA THR A 14 -13.47 19.67 -0.25
C THR A 14 -14.57 19.34 0.75
N VAL A 15 -15.11 18.12 0.67
CA VAL A 15 -16.08 17.56 1.60
C VAL A 15 -15.40 16.44 2.39
N ALA A 16 -15.65 16.40 3.70
CA ALA A 16 -15.17 15.36 4.59
C ALA A 16 -16.38 14.67 5.26
N PRO A 17 -16.94 13.60 4.66
CA PRO A 17 -18.08 12.90 5.23
C PRO A 17 -17.73 12.30 6.60
N GLU A 18 -18.68 12.37 7.54
CA GLU A 18 -18.50 11.87 8.90
C GLU A 18 -18.85 10.38 9.06
N ASN A 19 -19.60 9.83 8.10
CA ASN A 19 -20.08 8.46 8.10
C ASN A 19 -20.45 8.03 6.67
N GLU A 20 -20.77 6.74 6.51
CA GLU A 20 -21.09 6.14 5.21
C GLU A 20 -22.30 6.77 4.52
N ALA A 21 -23.35 7.16 5.25
CA ALA A 21 -24.51 7.82 4.67
C ALA A 21 -24.13 9.18 4.07
N ALA A 22 -23.37 10.00 4.82
CA ALA A 22 -22.87 11.28 4.33
C ALA A 22 -21.93 11.13 3.12
N LEU A 23 -21.16 10.04 3.06
CA LEU A 23 -20.31 9.72 1.91
C LEU A 23 -21.17 9.41 0.68
N ILE A 24 -22.19 8.56 0.84
CA ILE A 24 -23.14 8.23 -0.24
C ILE A 24 -23.83 9.48 -0.74
N ASP A 25 -24.39 10.30 0.15
CA ASP A 25 -25.10 11.53 -0.18
C ASP A 25 -24.21 12.51 -0.95
N ALA A 26 -22.95 12.69 -0.53
CA ALA A 26 -21.99 13.55 -1.22
C ALA A 26 -21.72 13.09 -2.66
N VAL A 27 -21.59 11.78 -2.88
CA VAL A 27 -21.36 11.22 -4.23
C VAL A 27 -22.64 11.30 -5.08
N GLN A 28 -23.81 11.06 -4.50
CA GLN A 28 -25.09 11.21 -5.21
C GLN A 28 -25.33 12.66 -5.65
N GLN A 29 -25.06 13.63 -4.78
CA GLN A 29 -25.17 15.04 -5.11
C GLN A 29 -24.20 15.44 -6.23
N ALA A 30 -22.92 15.02 -6.12
CA ALA A 30 -21.95 15.28 -7.16
C ALA A 30 -22.32 14.62 -8.50
N HIS A 31 -22.91 13.42 -8.46
CA HIS A 31 -23.43 12.75 -9.65
C HIS A 31 -24.57 13.54 -10.30
N ALA A 32 -25.55 14.01 -9.51
CA ALA A 32 -26.67 14.81 -10.00
C ALA A 32 -26.20 16.13 -10.63
N ASP A 33 -25.19 16.77 -10.02
CA ASP A 33 -24.63 18.04 -10.49
C ASP A 33 -23.57 17.88 -11.59
N SER A 34 -23.28 16.65 -12.02
CA SER A 34 -22.18 16.32 -12.95
C SER A 34 -20.83 16.89 -12.50
N THR A 35 -20.60 16.95 -11.19
CA THR A 35 -19.37 17.45 -10.58
C THR A 35 -18.34 16.31 -10.48
N PRO A 36 -17.13 16.47 -11.06
CA PRO A 36 -16.06 15.49 -10.89
C PRO A 36 -15.72 15.29 -9.41
N VAL A 37 -15.50 14.04 -9.00
CA VAL A 37 -15.16 13.68 -7.62
C VAL A 37 -13.74 13.15 -7.55
N TYR A 38 -12.96 13.65 -6.60
CA TYR A 38 -11.58 13.23 -6.35
C TYR A 38 -11.46 12.63 -4.94
N PRO A 39 -11.43 11.30 -4.79
CA PRO A 39 -11.17 10.65 -3.51
C PRO A 39 -9.76 10.97 -3.00
N ILE A 40 -9.66 11.47 -1.77
CA ILE A 40 -8.39 11.90 -1.17
C ILE A 40 -8.23 11.22 0.19
N GLY A 41 -7.18 10.42 0.30
CA GLY A 41 -6.71 9.88 1.58
C GLY A 41 -5.63 10.78 2.20
N GLY A 42 -4.45 10.22 2.43
CA GLY A 42 -3.30 10.94 2.99
C GLY A 42 -2.66 11.99 2.07
N GLY A 43 -3.02 12.04 0.80
CA GLY A 43 -2.46 12.99 -0.18
C GLY A 43 -1.01 12.71 -0.60
N THR A 44 -0.47 11.52 -0.32
CA THR A 44 0.94 11.16 -0.56
C THR A 44 1.26 10.66 -1.97
N SER A 45 0.25 10.48 -2.82
CA SER A 45 0.39 9.90 -4.18
C SER A 45 -0.61 10.52 -5.17
N LEU A 46 -0.90 11.82 -5.00
CA LEU A 46 -1.85 12.55 -5.86
C LEU A 46 -1.36 12.74 -7.31
N ASP A 47 -0.07 12.52 -7.53
CA ASP A 47 0.61 12.58 -8.82
C ASP A 47 0.55 11.25 -9.61
N TYR A 48 -0.04 10.20 -9.04
CA TYR A 48 -0.18 8.91 -9.71
C TYR A 48 -1.31 8.96 -10.75
N GLY A 49 -1.01 8.46 -11.95
CA GLY A 49 -1.97 8.37 -13.05
C GLY A 49 -1.97 9.59 -13.97
N LEU A 50 -3.11 9.85 -14.61
CA LEU A 50 -3.25 10.98 -15.52
C LEU A 50 -3.64 12.24 -14.73
N PRO A 51 -3.03 13.41 -15.02
CA PRO A 51 -3.41 14.66 -14.38
C PRO A 51 -4.90 14.97 -14.61
N PRO A 52 -5.64 15.34 -13.55
CA PRO A 52 -7.05 15.72 -13.66
C PRO A 52 -7.21 16.98 -14.51
N ARG A 53 -8.26 17.02 -15.33
CA ARG A 53 -8.50 18.11 -16.29
C ARG A 53 -9.65 19.05 -15.93
N GLN A 54 -10.56 18.60 -15.07
CA GLN A 54 -11.80 19.32 -14.77
C GLN A 54 -11.84 19.74 -13.31
N PRO A 55 -12.23 20.98 -12.99
CA PRO A 55 -12.49 21.37 -11.62
C PRO A 55 -13.56 20.49 -10.97
N GLY A 56 -13.39 20.12 -9.71
CA GLY A 56 -14.31 19.21 -9.04
C GLY A 56 -14.22 19.21 -7.52
N MET A 57 -14.99 18.31 -6.90
CA MET A 57 -15.07 18.15 -5.46
C MET A 57 -13.95 17.21 -4.96
N GLY A 58 -13.18 17.67 -3.99
CA GLY A 58 -12.31 16.80 -3.19
C GLY A 58 -13.14 16.05 -2.16
N LEU A 59 -12.96 14.75 -2.05
CA LEU A 59 -13.68 13.90 -1.10
C LEU A 59 -12.68 13.28 -0.13
N SER A 60 -12.53 13.91 1.04
CA SER A 60 -11.58 13.50 2.07
C SER A 60 -12.07 12.27 2.82
N LEU A 61 -11.27 11.22 2.84
CA LEU A 61 -11.56 9.97 3.56
C LEU A 61 -10.81 9.85 4.89
N THR A 62 -10.00 10.83 5.29
CA THR A 62 -9.18 10.74 6.51
C THR A 62 -9.99 10.55 7.80
N GLY A 63 -11.28 10.92 7.79
CA GLY A 63 -12.22 10.67 8.89
C GLY A 63 -12.64 9.20 9.06
N PHE A 64 -12.52 8.39 8.01
CA PHE A 64 -12.86 6.96 7.98
C PHE A 64 -11.68 6.15 8.52
N ASN A 65 -11.38 6.23 9.82
CA ASN A 65 -10.16 5.66 10.41
C ASN A 65 -10.40 4.71 11.60
N ARG A 66 -11.61 4.18 11.75
CA ARG A 66 -12.00 3.27 12.83
C ARG A 66 -11.67 1.82 12.49
N VAL A 67 -11.24 1.07 13.50
CA VAL A 67 -11.22 -0.40 13.46
C VAL A 67 -12.65 -0.88 13.68
N ILE A 68 -13.19 -1.62 12.73
CA ILE A 68 -14.58 -2.08 12.73
C ILE A 68 -14.69 -3.45 13.40
N ASP A 69 -13.76 -4.34 13.07
CA ASP A 69 -13.69 -5.70 13.64
C ASP A 69 -12.26 -6.21 13.59
N TYR A 70 -11.79 -6.85 14.67
CA TYR A 70 -10.42 -7.37 14.75
C TYR A 70 -10.35 -8.71 15.51
N PRO A 71 -10.78 -9.83 14.88
CA PRO A 71 -10.57 -11.15 15.43
C PRO A 71 -9.10 -11.56 15.25
N ALA A 72 -8.21 -11.06 16.11
CA ALA A 72 -6.76 -11.21 15.96
C ALA A 72 -6.31 -12.67 15.75
N ARG A 73 -6.94 -13.63 16.42
CA ARG A 73 -6.65 -15.08 16.25
C ARG A 73 -6.89 -15.59 14.84
N ASP A 74 -7.79 -14.97 14.10
CA ASP A 74 -8.12 -15.33 12.72
C ASP A 74 -7.15 -14.69 11.72
N MET A 75 -6.19 -13.87 12.18
CA MET A 75 -5.23 -13.15 11.35
C MET A 75 -5.92 -12.27 10.31
N THR A 76 -7.08 -11.70 10.66
CA THR A 76 -7.84 -10.78 9.82
C THR A 76 -8.25 -9.54 10.58
N ILE A 77 -8.46 -8.43 9.87
CA ILE A 77 -8.90 -7.17 10.45
C ILE A 77 -9.76 -6.40 9.43
N THR A 78 -10.91 -5.89 9.88
CA THR A 78 -11.80 -5.01 9.09
C THR A 78 -11.68 -3.58 9.63
N ILE A 79 -11.36 -2.63 8.74
CA ILE A 79 -11.02 -1.26 9.10
C ILE A 79 -11.53 -0.31 8.03
N GLU A 80 -11.85 0.90 8.43
CA GLU A 80 -12.14 1.99 7.51
C GLU A 80 -10.87 2.43 6.73
N ALA A 81 -11.07 2.83 5.47
CA ALA A 81 -9.99 3.01 4.49
C ALA A 81 -9.10 4.25 4.73
N GLY A 82 -9.57 5.21 5.51
CA GLY A 82 -8.83 6.42 5.91
C GLY A 82 -7.84 6.21 7.06
N ILE A 83 -7.74 5.02 7.64
CA ILE A 83 -6.68 4.74 8.63
C ILE A 83 -5.29 4.90 7.98
N THR A 84 -4.34 5.49 8.71
CA THR A 84 -2.95 5.59 8.24
C THR A 84 -2.25 4.24 8.36
N MET A 85 -1.28 3.98 7.47
CA MET A 85 -0.50 2.75 7.52
C MET A 85 0.29 2.61 8.82
N GLY A 86 0.79 3.73 9.37
CA GLY A 86 1.46 3.79 10.68
C GLY A 86 0.54 3.38 11.82
N ARG A 87 -0.68 3.95 11.89
CA ARG A 87 -1.67 3.58 12.91
C ARG A 87 -2.13 2.13 12.77
N LEU A 88 -2.32 1.65 11.54
CA LEU A 88 -2.62 0.25 11.26
C LEU A 88 -1.50 -0.66 11.79
N ALA A 89 -0.24 -0.37 11.45
CA ALA A 89 0.91 -1.15 11.88
C ALA A 89 1.02 -1.19 13.42
N GLN A 90 0.82 -0.06 14.10
CA GLN A 90 0.82 0.00 15.57
C GLN A 90 -0.31 -0.86 16.18
N THR A 91 -1.50 -0.80 15.59
CA THR A 91 -2.69 -1.55 16.08
C THR A 91 -2.45 -3.05 16.04
N ILE A 92 -1.98 -3.58 14.90
CA ILE A 92 -1.78 -5.02 14.73
C ILE A 92 -0.49 -5.53 15.39
N ALA A 93 0.50 -4.66 15.60
CA ALA A 93 1.73 -5.01 16.29
C ALA A 93 1.50 -5.36 17.76
N ALA A 94 0.44 -4.82 18.39
CA ALA A 94 0.04 -5.16 19.76
C ALA A 94 -0.31 -6.65 19.92
N GLU A 95 -0.79 -7.29 18.85
CA GLU A 95 -1.13 -8.71 18.80
C GLU A 95 0.01 -9.57 18.21
N GLY A 96 1.21 -9.00 18.05
CA GLY A 96 2.34 -9.70 17.43
C GLY A 96 2.19 -9.90 15.93
N GLN A 97 1.38 -9.08 15.26
CA GLN A 97 1.06 -9.19 13.83
C GLN A 97 1.64 -8.04 13.02
N ARG A 98 1.63 -8.19 11.70
CA ARG A 98 2.08 -7.19 10.72
C ARG A 98 1.34 -7.32 9.40
N LEU A 99 1.30 -6.21 8.67
CA LEU A 99 1.02 -6.17 7.24
C LEU A 99 2.36 -5.90 6.53
N PRO A 100 2.94 -6.88 5.81
CA PRO A 100 4.30 -6.77 5.27
C PRO A 100 4.32 -5.99 3.95
N ILE A 101 3.80 -4.76 3.96
CA ILE A 101 3.76 -3.86 2.81
C ILE A 101 4.54 -2.61 3.17
N ASP A 102 5.60 -2.31 2.41
CA ASP A 102 6.41 -1.11 2.65
C ASP A 102 5.71 0.09 2.01
N VAL A 103 5.41 1.11 2.81
CA VAL A 103 4.76 2.34 2.34
C VAL A 103 5.56 3.54 2.82
N PRO A 104 6.03 4.42 1.92
CA PRO A 104 6.68 5.67 2.31
C PRO A 104 5.68 6.58 3.02
N SER A 105 6.16 7.41 3.95
CA SER A 105 5.31 8.33 4.72
C SER A 105 4.13 7.61 5.40
N ALA A 106 4.37 6.44 6.00
CA ALA A 106 3.32 5.58 6.58
C ALA A 106 2.41 6.30 7.59
N GLU A 107 2.92 7.30 8.30
CA GLU A 107 2.14 8.12 9.24
C GLU A 107 1.11 9.03 8.55
N GLN A 108 1.28 9.30 7.26
CA GLN A 108 0.37 10.12 6.45
C GLN A 108 -0.43 9.26 5.45
N ALA A 109 0.22 8.30 4.79
CA ALA A 109 -0.40 7.45 3.78
C ALA A 109 -1.54 6.61 4.38
N THR A 110 -2.72 6.69 3.78
CA THR A 110 -3.93 5.96 4.21
C THR A 110 -4.08 4.62 3.50
N LEU A 111 -4.65 3.62 4.17
CA LEU A 111 -4.88 2.26 3.62
C LEU A 111 -5.60 2.28 2.26
N GLY A 112 -6.69 3.03 2.15
CA GLY A 112 -7.47 3.17 0.92
C GLY A 112 -6.65 3.76 -0.22
N GLY A 113 -5.80 4.74 0.07
CA GLY A 113 -4.86 5.31 -0.89
C GLY A 113 -3.83 4.29 -1.38
N VAL A 114 -3.24 3.53 -0.46
CA VAL A 114 -2.27 2.45 -0.78
C VAL A 114 -2.90 1.38 -1.67
N ILE A 115 -4.15 1.00 -1.39
CA ILE A 115 -4.91 0.04 -2.22
C ILE A 115 -5.23 0.65 -3.58
N ALA A 116 -5.73 1.88 -3.62
CA ALA A 116 -6.09 2.56 -4.86
C ALA A 116 -4.88 2.71 -5.80
N THR A 117 -3.66 2.89 -5.27
CA THR A 117 -2.42 2.97 -6.05
C THR A 117 -1.70 1.63 -6.20
N ASN A 118 -2.16 0.57 -5.53
CA ASN A 118 -1.48 -0.72 -5.43
C ASN A 118 0.00 -0.61 -5.00
N PHE A 119 0.33 0.34 -4.12
CA PHE A 119 1.70 0.52 -3.65
C PHE A 119 2.14 -0.68 -2.79
N SER A 120 3.29 -1.29 -3.10
CA SER A 120 3.71 -2.56 -2.47
C SER A 120 5.16 -2.64 -1.99
N GLY A 121 6.03 -1.68 -2.35
CA GLY A 121 7.41 -1.61 -1.85
C GLY A 121 8.32 -2.82 -2.16
N PRO A 122 9.56 -2.84 -1.61
CA PRO A 122 10.56 -3.89 -1.84
C PRO A 122 10.14 -5.30 -1.39
N ARG A 123 9.46 -5.43 -0.24
CA ARG A 123 9.01 -6.72 0.31
C ARG A 123 8.03 -7.46 -0.61
N ARG A 124 7.51 -6.79 -1.65
CA ARG A 124 6.66 -7.44 -2.65
C ARG A 124 7.28 -8.67 -3.30
N TYR A 125 8.62 -8.75 -3.34
CA TYR A 125 9.34 -9.89 -3.90
C TYR A 125 8.99 -11.20 -3.19
N GLY A 126 9.13 -11.26 -1.86
CA GLY A 126 8.84 -12.49 -1.09
C GLY A 126 7.51 -12.47 -0.34
N MET A 127 6.92 -11.31 -0.11
CA MET A 127 5.70 -11.15 0.71
C MET A 127 4.45 -10.81 -0.12
N GLY A 128 4.58 -10.57 -1.42
CA GLY A 128 3.46 -10.21 -2.29
C GLY A 128 3.02 -8.74 -2.14
N THR A 129 1.94 -8.40 -2.84
CA THR A 129 1.43 -7.03 -2.98
C THR A 129 0.27 -6.75 -2.05
N ILE A 130 -0.10 -5.48 -1.84
CA ILE A 130 -1.30 -5.13 -1.05
C ILE A 130 -2.56 -5.84 -1.58
N ARG A 131 -2.64 -6.05 -2.89
CA ARG A 131 -3.70 -6.81 -3.57
C ARG A 131 -3.89 -8.21 -3.01
N ASP A 132 -2.80 -8.86 -2.59
CA ASP A 132 -2.84 -10.21 -2.05
C ASP A 132 -3.38 -10.25 -0.62
N TYR A 133 -3.34 -9.12 0.10
CA TYR A 133 -3.78 -9.00 1.49
C TYR A 133 -5.23 -8.54 1.64
N VAL A 134 -5.81 -7.89 0.62
CA VAL A 134 -7.22 -7.48 0.64
C VAL A 134 -8.13 -8.69 0.38
N ILE A 135 -8.94 -9.06 1.38
CA ILE A 135 -9.89 -10.17 1.30
C ILE A 135 -11.35 -9.72 1.30
N GLY A 136 -11.60 -8.46 1.65
CA GLY A 136 -12.91 -7.82 1.57
C GLY A 136 -12.80 -6.32 1.36
N ILE A 137 -13.79 -5.73 0.70
CA ILE A 137 -13.83 -4.30 0.42
C ILE A 137 -15.28 -3.80 0.39
N ALA A 138 -15.51 -2.61 0.89
CA ALA A 138 -16.73 -1.84 0.68
C ALA A 138 -16.36 -0.52 -0.02
N ALA A 139 -17.14 -0.15 -1.02
CA ALA A 139 -16.91 1.06 -1.80
C ALA A 139 -18.21 1.66 -2.33
N VAL A 140 -18.18 2.95 -2.63
CA VAL A 140 -19.28 3.69 -3.24
C VAL A 140 -18.92 4.00 -4.69
N ASP A 141 -19.76 3.60 -5.64
CA ASP A 141 -19.54 3.87 -7.06
C ASP A 141 -19.83 5.34 -7.43
N GLY A 142 -19.58 5.74 -8.69
CA GLY A 142 -19.81 7.11 -9.16
C GLY A 142 -21.28 7.57 -9.20
N ARG A 143 -22.24 6.70 -8.83
CA ARG A 143 -23.66 7.03 -8.69
C ARG A 143 -24.08 7.10 -7.22
N GLY A 144 -23.16 6.87 -6.29
CA GLY A 144 -23.48 6.80 -4.87
C GLY A 144 -24.11 5.47 -4.45
N THR A 145 -23.88 4.39 -5.19
CA THR A 145 -24.32 3.05 -4.80
C THR A 145 -23.24 2.35 -4.00
N LEU A 146 -23.56 1.97 -2.76
CA LEU A 146 -22.68 1.14 -1.94
C LEU A 146 -22.65 -0.29 -2.47
N PHE A 147 -21.44 -0.82 -2.66
CA PHE A 147 -21.25 -2.22 -3.01
C PHE A 147 -20.13 -2.85 -2.17
N HIS A 148 -20.21 -4.17 -2.05
CA HIS A 148 -19.28 -4.97 -1.27
C HIS A 148 -18.67 -6.04 -2.16
N GLY A 149 -17.41 -6.37 -1.91
CA GLY A 149 -16.72 -7.48 -2.55
C GLY A 149 -15.88 -8.26 -1.56
N GLY A 150 -15.67 -9.55 -1.86
CA GLY A 150 -14.92 -10.44 -0.98
C GLY A 150 -15.71 -10.83 0.28
N GLY A 151 -15.00 -11.22 1.33
CA GLY A 151 -15.58 -11.63 2.61
C GLY A 151 -14.51 -12.08 3.59
N ARG A 152 -14.89 -12.35 4.85
CA ARG A 152 -13.96 -12.82 5.90
C ARG A 152 -13.50 -14.27 5.72
N VAL A 153 -13.87 -14.92 4.62
CA VAL A 153 -13.61 -16.34 4.38
C VAL A 153 -12.36 -16.53 3.53
N VAL A 154 -11.50 -17.48 3.95
CA VAL A 154 -10.23 -17.81 3.28
C VAL A 154 -10.41 -18.22 1.82
N LYS A 155 -11.57 -18.78 1.46
CA LYS A 155 -11.94 -19.13 0.10
C LYS A 155 -13.27 -18.51 -0.25
N ASN A 156 -13.24 -17.49 -1.10
CA ASN A 156 -14.43 -16.94 -1.73
C ASN A 156 -14.39 -17.28 -3.22
N VAL A 157 -15.28 -18.18 -3.66
CA VAL A 157 -15.42 -18.61 -5.07
C VAL A 157 -16.73 -18.13 -5.69
N ALA A 158 -17.47 -17.27 -4.99
CA ALA A 158 -18.74 -16.74 -5.45
C ALA A 158 -18.57 -15.28 -5.90
N GLY A 159 -18.96 -15.01 -7.15
CA GLY A 159 -18.99 -13.66 -7.71
C GLY A 159 -17.65 -13.15 -8.26
N TYR A 160 -17.63 -11.87 -8.64
CA TYR A 160 -16.45 -11.20 -9.15
C TYR A 160 -15.58 -10.66 -8.01
N ASP A 161 -14.26 -10.69 -8.21
CA ASP A 161 -13.30 -10.22 -7.22
C ASP A 161 -13.15 -8.68 -7.29
N PHE A 162 -14.07 -7.95 -6.64
CA PHE A 162 -14.00 -6.49 -6.60
C PHE A 162 -12.79 -5.96 -5.80
N CYS A 163 -12.23 -6.76 -4.88
CA CYS A 163 -10.99 -6.41 -4.20
C CYS A 163 -9.87 -6.22 -5.23
N LYS A 164 -9.74 -7.17 -6.15
CA LYS A 164 -8.77 -7.10 -7.25
C LYS A 164 -9.09 -6.06 -8.31
N LEU A 165 -10.36 -5.71 -8.50
CA LEU A 165 -10.78 -4.65 -9.43
C LEU A 165 -10.42 -3.25 -8.89
N LEU A 166 -10.67 -3.01 -7.61
CA LEU A 166 -10.46 -1.70 -6.98
C LEU A 166 -8.99 -1.45 -6.61
N THR A 167 -8.22 -2.50 -6.37
CA THR A 167 -6.77 -2.38 -6.13
C THR A 167 -6.06 -1.90 -7.40
N GLY A 168 -5.43 -0.73 -7.34
CA GLY A 168 -4.81 -0.09 -8.51
C GLY A 168 -5.78 0.73 -9.37
N SER A 169 -7.03 0.92 -8.95
CA SER A 169 -8.05 1.69 -9.70
C SER A 169 -7.84 3.21 -9.65
N LEU A 170 -6.92 3.71 -8.83
CA LEU A 170 -6.65 5.14 -8.61
C LEU A 170 -7.89 5.93 -8.18
N GLY A 171 -8.88 5.26 -7.57
CA GLY A 171 -10.15 5.88 -7.17
C GLY A 171 -11.13 6.15 -8.32
N THR A 172 -10.81 5.69 -9.54
CA THR A 172 -11.63 5.95 -10.74
C THR A 172 -12.87 5.06 -10.86
N LEU A 173 -12.89 3.93 -10.16
CA LEU A 173 -13.98 2.95 -10.19
C LEU A 173 -14.88 3.00 -8.96
N GLY A 174 -14.48 3.74 -7.93
CA GLY A 174 -15.24 3.88 -6.69
C GLY A 174 -14.40 4.41 -5.53
N VAL A 175 -15.11 4.87 -4.50
CA VAL A 175 -14.55 5.40 -3.26
C VAL A 175 -14.50 4.29 -2.24
N ILE A 176 -13.31 3.80 -1.91
CA ILE A 176 -13.11 2.72 -0.94
C ILE A 176 -13.39 3.27 0.47
N SER A 177 -14.42 2.76 1.16
CA SER A 177 -14.81 3.20 2.51
C SER A 177 -14.27 2.28 3.60
N GLN A 178 -14.25 0.97 3.34
CA GLN A 178 -13.85 -0.07 4.31
C GLN A 178 -13.09 -1.19 3.61
N VAL A 179 -12.14 -1.80 4.33
CA VAL A 179 -11.30 -2.88 3.84
C VAL A 179 -11.21 -3.97 4.91
N THR A 180 -11.26 -5.22 4.48
CA THR A 180 -10.86 -6.36 5.30
C THR A 180 -9.55 -6.91 4.78
N LEU A 181 -8.55 -6.99 5.65
CA LEU A 181 -7.21 -7.48 5.36
C LEU A 181 -6.98 -8.80 6.06
N LYS A 182 -6.22 -9.68 5.42
CA LYS A 182 -5.45 -10.70 6.14
C LYS A 182 -4.12 -10.06 6.60
N VAL A 183 -3.61 -10.48 7.75
CA VAL A 183 -2.33 -10.04 8.31
C VAL A 183 -1.44 -11.25 8.58
N ARG A 184 -0.16 -11.03 8.89
CA ARG A 184 0.82 -12.09 9.16
C ARG A 184 1.43 -11.95 10.55
N PRO A 185 1.97 -13.03 11.13
CA PRO A 185 2.78 -12.91 12.34
C PRO A 185 4.01 -12.05 12.05
N ARG A 186 4.50 -11.36 13.09
CA ARG A 186 5.83 -10.75 13.04
C ARG A 186 6.89 -11.84 12.96
N PRO A 187 7.97 -11.62 12.20
CA PRO A 187 9.05 -12.59 12.11
C PRO A 187 9.85 -12.57 13.42
N GLU A 188 10.52 -13.67 13.74
CA GLU A 188 11.40 -13.77 14.90
C GLU A 188 12.70 -12.99 14.66
N ALA A 189 13.18 -13.00 13.41
CA ALA A 189 14.40 -12.34 12.98
C ALA A 189 14.23 -11.66 11.61
N CYS A 190 14.99 -10.59 11.40
CA CYS A 190 15.15 -9.91 10.12
C CYS A 190 16.63 -9.63 9.88
N ALA A 191 17.10 -9.82 8.66
CA ALA A 191 18.43 -9.42 8.22
C ALA A 191 18.38 -8.70 6.88
N LEU A 192 19.29 -7.74 6.69
CA LEU A 192 19.60 -7.13 5.41
C LEU A 192 21.06 -7.41 5.10
N VAL A 193 21.31 -8.08 3.98
CA VAL A 193 22.64 -8.34 3.46
C VAL A 193 22.83 -7.43 2.26
N ALA A 194 23.94 -6.72 2.23
CA ALA A 194 24.20 -5.77 1.17
C ALA A 194 25.60 -6.05 0.59
N CYS A 195 25.67 -6.16 -0.74
CA CYS A 195 26.85 -6.59 -1.48
C CYS A 195 27.23 -5.57 -2.55
N GLY A 196 28.48 -5.11 -2.53
CA GLY A 196 29.00 -4.12 -3.48
C GLY A 196 29.56 -4.77 -4.75
N PHE A 197 29.30 -4.14 -5.90
CA PHE A 197 29.77 -4.56 -7.21
C PHE A 197 30.35 -3.39 -7.99
N ALA A 198 31.34 -3.69 -8.84
CA ALA A 198 31.97 -2.70 -9.72
C ALA A 198 31.02 -2.24 -10.85
N ASP A 199 30.11 -3.12 -11.27
CA ASP A 199 29.13 -2.91 -12.32
C ASP A 199 27.94 -3.88 -12.13
N VAL A 200 26.88 -3.70 -12.91
CA VAL A 200 25.66 -4.52 -12.81
C VAL A 200 25.89 -5.96 -13.27
N GLN A 201 26.74 -6.16 -14.28
CA GLN A 201 27.03 -7.47 -14.86
C GLN A 201 27.68 -8.40 -13.82
N ARG A 202 28.48 -7.84 -12.90
CA ARG A 202 29.09 -8.56 -11.78
C ARG A 202 28.08 -9.02 -10.73
N ALA A 203 26.90 -8.42 -10.64
CA ALA A 203 25.84 -8.81 -9.71
C ALA A 203 24.96 -9.95 -10.25
N GLU A 204 24.91 -10.16 -11.57
CA GLU A 204 24.05 -11.16 -12.22
C GLU A 204 24.26 -12.60 -11.70
N PRO A 205 25.49 -13.10 -11.49
CA PRO A 205 25.69 -14.46 -10.97
C PRO A 205 25.11 -14.65 -9.57
N LEU A 206 25.18 -13.61 -8.71
CA LEU A 206 24.60 -13.66 -7.38
C LEU A 206 23.06 -13.64 -7.46
N LEU A 207 22.48 -12.80 -8.31
CA LEU A 207 21.03 -12.79 -8.55
C LEU A 207 20.51 -14.15 -9.02
N ALA A 208 21.20 -14.77 -9.99
CA ALA A 208 20.85 -16.10 -10.48
C ALA A 208 20.99 -17.18 -9.40
N ALA A 209 22.03 -17.10 -8.58
CA ALA A 209 22.23 -18.01 -7.46
C ALA A 209 21.13 -17.84 -6.40
N LEU A 210 20.70 -16.62 -6.08
CA LEU A 210 19.63 -16.37 -5.10
C LEU A 210 18.32 -17.03 -5.53
N VAL A 211 17.93 -16.88 -6.81
CA VAL A 211 16.67 -17.45 -7.36
C VAL A 211 16.63 -18.99 -7.27
N THR A 212 17.78 -19.65 -7.40
CA THR A 212 17.88 -21.12 -7.39
C THR A 212 18.29 -21.68 -6.03
N SER A 213 18.66 -20.81 -5.09
CA SER A 213 19.03 -21.20 -3.74
C SER A 213 17.82 -21.62 -2.91
N ARG A 214 18.09 -22.24 -1.75
CA ARG A 214 17.07 -22.49 -0.73
C ARG A 214 16.82 -21.27 0.16
N THR A 215 17.58 -20.20 -0.03
CA THR A 215 17.35 -18.96 0.72
C THR A 215 16.03 -18.35 0.23
N ALA A 216 15.20 -17.88 1.16
CA ALA A 216 13.88 -17.31 0.84
C ALA A 216 13.92 -15.79 1.04
N PRO A 217 14.59 -15.03 0.13
CA PRO A 217 14.69 -13.59 0.29
C PRO A 217 13.31 -12.94 0.21
N THR A 218 13.12 -11.93 1.04
CA THR A 218 11.87 -11.19 1.16
C THR A 218 11.89 -9.91 0.33
N ALA A 219 13.08 -9.36 0.09
CA ALA A 219 13.33 -8.22 -0.78
C ALA A 219 14.66 -8.41 -1.53
N ILE A 220 14.73 -7.95 -2.77
CA ILE A 220 15.96 -7.88 -3.58
C ILE A 220 15.94 -6.55 -4.31
N GLU A 221 16.85 -5.64 -3.97
CA GLU A 221 16.93 -4.29 -4.55
C GLU A 221 18.33 -4.04 -5.10
N LEU A 222 18.40 -3.55 -6.35
CA LEU A 222 19.64 -3.14 -6.99
C LEU A 222 19.73 -1.61 -6.96
N LEU A 223 20.68 -1.10 -6.17
CA LEU A 223 20.87 0.32 -5.94
C LEU A 223 22.04 0.82 -6.78
N THR A 224 21.77 1.77 -7.69
CA THR A 224 22.77 2.34 -8.61
C THR A 224 22.61 3.84 -8.76
N GLY A 225 23.72 4.55 -8.89
CA GLY A 225 23.76 5.98 -9.23
C GLY A 225 23.96 6.91 -8.03
N PRO A 226 24.05 8.24 -8.28
CA PRO A 226 24.61 9.19 -7.33
C PRO A 226 23.89 9.29 -5.98
N ALA A 227 22.58 9.01 -5.97
CA ALA A 227 21.78 9.01 -4.75
C ALA A 227 22.21 7.92 -3.76
N TRP A 228 22.75 6.81 -4.26
CA TRP A 228 23.14 5.65 -3.45
C TRP A 228 24.64 5.62 -3.14
N GLU A 229 25.47 6.24 -3.97
CA GLU A 229 26.92 6.38 -3.73
C GLU A 229 27.24 7.14 -2.43
N GLN A 230 26.34 8.04 -2.03
CA GLN A 230 26.48 8.85 -0.81
C GLN A 230 25.70 8.27 0.37
N ASP A 231 24.97 7.17 0.17
CA ASP A 231 24.19 6.54 1.23
C ASP A 231 25.11 5.81 2.21
N THR A 232 24.90 6.06 3.50
CA THR A 232 25.70 5.47 4.58
C THR A 232 25.08 4.18 5.14
N ALA A 233 23.80 3.91 4.84
CA ALA A 233 23.06 2.77 5.37
C ALA A 233 23.48 1.43 4.75
N PHE A 234 24.04 1.44 3.54
CA PHE A 234 24.38 0.24 2.77
C PHE A 234 25.86 0.21 2.34
N GLN A 235 26.78 0.74 3.13
CA GLN A 235 28.18 0.88 2.70
C GLN A 235 28.92 -0.46 2.56
N HIS A 236 29.55 -0.67 1.39
CA HIS A 236 30.40 -1.82 1.06
C HIS A 236 31.90 -1.47 1.00
N GLY A 237 32.27 -0.29 1.51
CA GLY A 237 33.58 0.32 1.29
C GLY A 237 33.67 1.06 -0.05
N PRO A 238 34.75 1.83 -0.27
CA PRO A 238 34.92 2.61 -1.50
C PRO A 238 35.09 1.72 -2.74
N GLY A 239 34.57 2.17 -3.90
CA GLY A 239 34.83 1.53 -5.20
C GLY A 239 33.73 0.62 -5.75
N PHE A 240 32.55 0.57 -5.11
CA PHE A 240 31.41 -0.21 -5.56
C PHE A 240 30.21 0.70 -5.92
N PRO A 241 30.07 1.16 -7.17
CA PRO A 241 28.97 2.05 -7.59
C PRO A 241 27.60 1.34 -7.66
N VAL A 242 27.59 0.01 -7.53
CA VAL A 242 26.39 -0.82 -7.54
C VAL A 242 26.31 -1.57 -6.22
N SER A 243 25.15 -1.54 -5.58
CA SER A 243 24.89 -2.28 -4.34
C SER A 243 23.66 -3.17 -4.51
N LEU A 244 23.81 -4.47 -4.26
CA LEU A 244 22.68 -5.41 -4.19
C LEU A 244 22.28 -5.59 -2.73
N VAL A 245 21.06 -5.21 -2.37
CA VAL A 245 20.51 -5.36 -1.02
C VAL A 245 19.48 -6.48 -1.02
N VAL A 246 19.67 -7.45 -0.14
CA VAL A 246 18.84 -8.66 -0.01
C VAL A 246 18.28 -8.72 1.42
N GLY A 247 16.96 -8.76 1.53
CA GLY A 247 16.27 -8.89 2.81
C GLY A 247 15.90 -10.34 3.11
N PHE A 248 16.01 -10.74 4.38
CA PHE A 248 15.56 -12.03 4.90
C PHE A 248 14.71 -11.80 6.13
N GLU A 249 13.59 -12.51 6.24
CA GLU A 249 12.72 -12.46 7.42
C GLU A 249 12.10 -13.83 7.65
N GLY A 250 12.07 -14.27 8.90
CA GLY A 250 11.56 -15.60 9.24
C GLY A 250 11.85 -15.96 10.69
N THR A 251 12.01 -17.24 10.94
CA THR A 251 12.54 -17.78 12.19
C THR A 251 14.01 -17.39 12.38
N ALA A 252 14.51 -17.47 13.61
CA ALA A 252 15.93 -17.22 13.85
C ALA A 252 16.86 -18.16 13.04
N LEU A 253 16.42 -19.40 12.76
CA LEU A 253 17.19 -20.38 11.98
C LEU A 253 17.17 -20.08 10.47
N GLU A 254 16.08 -19.55 9.94
CA GLU A 254 15.97 -19.21 8.52
C GLU A 254 16.78 -17.97 8.14
N VAL A 255 17.04 -17.09 9.12
CA VAL A 255 17.72 -15.81 8.92
C VAL A 255 19.21 -15.86 9.27
N ALA A 256 19.63 -16.75 10.17
CA ALA A 256 21.03 -16.93 10.56
C ALA A 256 21.88 -17.55 9.44
#